data_AF-A0A803QVM4-F1
#
_entry.id   AF-A0A803QVM4-F1
#
_cell.length_a   1.000
_cell.length_b   1.000
_cell.length_c   1.000
_cell.angle_alpha   90.00
_cell.angle_beta   90.00
_cell.angle_gamma   90.00
#
_symmetry.space_group_name_H-M   'P 1'
#
loop_
_entity.id
_entity.type
_entity.pdbx_description
1 polymer ?
#
loop_
_entity_poly.entity_id
_entity_poly.type
_entity_poly.pdbx_seq_one_letter_code
_entity_poly.pdbx_strand_id
1 'polypeptide(L)' 'MEEDVIRWEKCMKRYSGCSYKRYCSIALLQIYINDQLCKDIGCNPRRKNWFLADLFSTYGPTDYKNLTH' A
#
# COMPACT_ATOMS: atom_id res chain seq x y z
N MET A 1 -9.22 10.27 2.54
CA MET A 1 -7.88 10.90 2.61
C MET A 1 -7.53 11.35 4.03
N GLU A 2 -8.10 12.43 4.58
CA GLU A 2 -7.70 12.90 5.93
C GLU A 2 -8.15 11.97 7.07
N GLU A 3 -9.37 11.47 7.00
CA GLU A 3 -9.89 10.50 7.99
C GLU A 3 -9.08 9.19 7.98
N ASP A 4 -8.68 8.74 6.79
CA ASP A 4 -7.84 7.56 6.63
C ASP A 4 -6.46 7.77 7.24
N VAL A 5 -5.86 8.95 7.05
CA VAL A 5 -4.58 9.31 7.66
C VAL A 5 -4.67 9.29 9.19
N ILE A 6 -5.75 9.82 9.77
CA ILE A 6 -5.97 9.81 11.23
C ILE A 6 -6.16 8.37 11.75
N ARG A 7 -6.94 7.56 11.03
CA ARG A 7 -7.14 6.15 11.36
C ARG A 7 -5.82 5.38 11.30
N TRP A 8 -5.01 5.64 10.28
CA TRP A 8 -3.69 5.04 10.10
C TRP A 8 -2.71 5.45 11.18
N GLU A 9 -2.66 6.72 11.53
CA GLU A 9 -1.80 7.21 12.61
C GLU A 9 -2.16 6.56 13.95
N LYS A 10 -3.46 6.39 14.24
CA LYS A 10 -3.91 5.66 15.44
C LYS A 10 -3.50 4.18 15.41
N CYS A 11 -3.65 3.49 14.27
CA CYS A 11 -3.20 2.11 14.12
C CYS A 11 -1.69 1.99 14.31
N MET A 12 -0.91 2.79 13.59
CA MET A 12 0.55 2.72 13.66
C MET A 12 1.07 3.02 15.06
N LYS A 13 0.53 4.04 15.76
CA LYS A 13 0.88 4.32 17.16
C LYS A 13 0.64 3.13 18.09
N ARG A 14 -0.40 2.31 17.84
CA ARG A 14 -0.65 1.08 18.60
C ARG A 14 0.41 0.00 18.36
N TYR A 15 0.91 -0.13 17.13
CA TYR A 15 1.85 -1.19 16.76
C TYR A 15 3.34 -0.80 16.92
N SER A 16 3.69 0.48 16.83
CA SER A 16 5.09 0.94 16.82
C SER A 16 5.63 1.38 18.20
N GLY A 17 4.77 1.49 19.22
CA GLY A 17 5.16 1.92 20.57
C GLY A 17 5.88 3.28 20.59
N CYS A 18 6.81 3.47 21.54
CA CYS A 18 7.57 4.71 21.74
C CYS A 18 8.49 5.10 20.56
N SER A 19 8.76 4.20 19.62
CA SER A 19 9.64 4.45 18.48
C SER A 19 8.88 4.96 17.24
N TYR A 20 7.65 5.42 17.41
CA TYR A 20 6.84 5.95 16.31
C TYR A 20 7.50 7.17 15.67
N LYS A 21 8.09 6.97 14.49
CA LYS A 21 8.51 8.03 13.60
C LYS A 21 7.66 7.93 12.34
N ARG A 22 6.87 8.99 12.06
CA ARG A 22 5.94 9.06 10.91
C ARG A 22 6.58 8.59 9.60
N TYR A 23 7.85 8.93 9.35
CA TYR A 23 8.57 8.52 8.14
C TYR A 23 8.88 7.01 8.07
N CYS A 24 9.12 6.36 9.22
CA CYS A 24 9.53 4.95 9.26
C CYS A 24 8.34 4.02 8.99
N SER A 25 7.15 4.41 9.44
CA SER A 25 5.90 3.71 9.14
C SER A 25 5.53 3.73 7.65
N ILE A 26 5.98 4.72 6.89
CA ILE A 26 5.72 4.84 5.44
C ILE A 26 6.57 3.83 4.66
N ALA A 27 7.81 3.58 5.08
CA ALA A 27 8.70 2.62 4.43
C ALA A 27 8.16 1.17 4.48
N LEU A 28 7.52 0.80 5.59
CA LEU A 28 6.89 -0.52 5.76
C LEU A 28 5.67 -0.73 4.86
N LEU A 29 5.13 0.34 4.26
CA LEU A 29 3.83 0.34 3.61
C LEU A 29 3.86 0.67 2.12
N GLN A 30 5.00 0.51 1.48
CA GLN A 30 5.18 0.81 0.05
C GLN A 30 4.11 0.16 -0.84
N ILE A 31 3.68 -1.07 -0.55
CA ILE A 31 2.62 -1.77 -1.29
C ILE A 31 1.30 -1.00 -1.24
N TYR A 32 0.83 -0.64 -0.03
CA TYR A 32 -0.46 0.00 0.16
C TYR A 32 -0.49 1.41 -0.46
N ILE A 33 0.61 2.15 -0.37
CA ILE A 33 0.73 3.48 -0.99
C ILE A 33 0.63 3.36 -2.51
N ASN A 34 1.29 2.37 -3.10
CA ASN A 34 1.22 2.16 -4.54
C ASN A 34 -0.18 1.69 -4.99
N ASP A 35 -0.88 0.89 -4.18
CA ASP A 35 -2.28 0.53 -4.45
C ASP A 35 -3.22 1.74 -4.37
N GLN A 36 -3.00 2.62 -3.39
CA GLN A 36 -3.80 3.84 -3.25
C GLN A 36 -3.53 4.81 -4.41
N LEU A 37 -2.27 4.98 -4.81
CA LEU A 37 -1.89 5.76 -5.99
C LEU A 37 -2.53 5.19 -7.26
N CYS A 38 -2.56 3.87 -7.42
CA CYS A 38 -3.20 3.22 -8.56
C CYS A 38 -4.70 3.54 -8.63
N LYS A 39 -5.40 3.49 -7.49
CA LYS A 39 -6.81 3.90 -7.40
C LYS A 39 -7.02 5.37 -7.74
N ASP A 40 -6.14 6.25 -7.25
CA ASP A 40 -6.23 7.70 -7.49
C ASP A 40 -5.98 8.04 -8.98
N ILE A 41 -5.15 7.24 -9.67
CA ILE A 41 -4.90 7.34 -11.12
C ILE A 41 -6.07 6.75 -11.95
N GLY A 42 -6.99 6.01 -11.34
CA GLY A 42 -8.06 5.29 -12.02
C GLY A 42 -7.62 3.97 -12.67
N CYS A 43 -6.41 3.49 -12.36
CA CYS A 43 -5.95 2.18 -12.77
C CYS A 43 -6.47 1.10 -11.82
N ASN A 44 -6.69 -0.10 -12.35
CA ASN A 44 -7.15 -1.23 -11.54
C ASN A 44 -5.99 -1.72 -10.64
N PRO A 45 -6.09 -1.66 -9.30
CA PRO A 45 -5.02 -2.12 -8.42
C PRO A 45 -4.80 -3.65 -8.43
N ARG A 46 -5.59 -4.41 -9.22
CA ARG A 46 -5.37 -5.86 -9.42
C ARG A 46 -4.05 -6.11 -10.13
N ARG A 47 -3.01 -6.38 -9.33
CA ARG A 47 -1.64 -6.69 -9.75
C ARG A 47 -1.51 -8.02 -10.50
N LYS A 48 -2.33 -9.03 -10.17
CA LYS A 48 -2.38 -10.33 -10.87
C LYS A 48 -3.81 -10.79 -11.10
N ASN A 49 -4.03 -11.53 -12.19
CA ASN A 49 -5.36 -12.05 -12.55
C ASN A 49 -5.93 -13.01 -11.49
N TRP A 50 -5.07 -13.72 -10.75
CA TRP A 50 -5.48 -14.70 -9.76
C TRP A 50 -5.24 -14.23 -8.33
N PHE A 51 -6.27 -14.37 -7.48
CA PHE A 51 -6.29 -13.90 -6.10
C PHE A 51 -5.16 -14.47 -5.22
N LEU A 52 -4.83 -15.75 -5.42
CA LEU A 52 -3.75 -16.41 -4.68
C LEU A 52 -2.36 -15.99 -5.16
N ALA A 53 -2.22 -15.70 -6.47
CA ALA A 53 -0.96 -15.22 -7.01
C ALA A 53 -0.61 -13.83 -6.48
N ASP A 54 -1.61 -13.01 -6.14
CA ASP A 54 -1.39 -11.69 -5.56
C ASP A 54 -0.92 -11.75 -4.09
N LEU A 55 -1.35 -12.78 -3.35
CA LEU A 55 -1.04 -12.91 -1.92
C LEU A 55 0.33 -13.55 -1.64
N PHE A 56 0.78 -14.46 -2.50
CA PHE A 56 1.98 -15.27 -2.26
C PHE A 56 3.16 -14.97 -3.19
N SER A 57 2.97 -14.13 -4.21
CA SER A 57 4.04 -13.82 -5.15
C SER A 57 4.89 -12.65 -4.67
N THR A 58 6.19 -12.73 -4.94
CA THR A 58 7.14 -11.65 -4.70
C THR A 58 6.73 -10.38 -5.43
N TYR A 59 6.79 -9.28 -4.69
CA TYR A 59 6.47 -7.95 -5.16
C TYR A 59 7.58 -7.38 -6.05
N GLY A 60 7.24 -6.94 -7.26
CA GLY A 60 8.18 -6.28 -8.17
C GLY A 60 7.62 -4.98 -8.75
N PRO A 61 8.45 -3.95 -9.00
CA PRO A 61 8.05 -2.74 -9.72
C PRO A 61 7.47 -3.03 -11.13
N THR A 62 7.85 -4.16 -11.72
CA THR A 62 7.36 -4.64 -13.02
C THR A 62 5.86 -4.98 -13.01
N ASP A 63 5.27 -5.28 -11.86
CA ASP A 63 3.86 -5.65 -11.77
C ASP A 63 2.92 -4.45 -12.02
N TYR A 64 3.39 -3.21 -11.85
CA TYR A 64 2.63 -1.99 -12.19
C TYR A 64 2.73 -1.59 -13.65
N LYS A 65 3.62 -2.23 -14.43
CA LYS A 65 3.89 -1.83 -15.81
C LYS A 65 2.77 -2.17 -16.79
N ASN A 66 1.92 -3.14 -16.41
CA ASN A 66 0.82 -3.64 -17.22
C ASN A 66 -0.54 -3.03 -16.85
N LEU A 67 -0.54 -1.96 -16.04
CA LEU A 67 -1.75 -1.21 -15.69
C LEU A 67 -2.14 -0.32 -16.88
N THR A 68 -2.76 -0.93 -17.89
CA THR A 68 -3.38 -0.22 -19.01
C THR A 68 -4.82 0.15 -18.68
N HIS A 69 -5.21 1.35 -19.09
CA HIS A 69 -6.56 1.93 -18.96
C HIS A 69 -7.59 1.21 -19.83
#